data_AF-A0A2M8B0U5-F1
#
_entry.id   AF-A0A2M8B0U5-F1
#
_cell.length_a   1.000
_cell.length_b   1.000
_cell.length_c   1.000
_cell.angle_alpha   90.00
_cell.angle_beta   90.00
_cell.angle_gamma   90.00
#
_symmetry.space_group_name_H-M   'P 1'
#
loop_
_entity.id
_entity.type
_entity.pdbx_description
1 polymer ?
#
loop_
_entity_poly.entity_id
_entity_poly.type
_entity_poly.pdbx_seq_one_letter_code
_entity_poly.pdbx_strand_id
1 'polypeptide(L)'
;PFLGGFWAMALASLGRGREAADALSRVARMNCVNGWAFHEWFHGMTGEPLGMTGQSWNAAMYILAERSLERPLFGGPGVASPPPGSPRGA
;
A
#
# COMPACT_ATOMS: atom_id res chain seq x y z
N PRO A 1 2.24 8.87 -7.42
CA PRO A 1 2.27 8.19 -6.09
C PRO A 1 1.17 7.12 -5.95
N PHE A 2 -0.06 7.47 -6.34
CA PHE A 2 -1.23 6.58 -6.31
C PHE A 2 -0.95 5.17 -6.85
N LEU A 3 -0.52 5.06 -8.10
CA LEU A 3 -0.22 3.77 -8.73
C LEU A 3 0.86 2.96 -8.00
N GLY A 4 1.84 3.64 -7.40
CA GLY A 4 2.86 2.98 -6.59
C GLY A 4 2.28 2.38 -5.30
N GLY A 5 1.34 3.08 -4.66
CA GLY A 5 0.62 2.57 -3.49
C GLY A 5 -0.28 1.39 -3.85
N PHE A 6 -0.99 1.49 -4.97
CA PHE A 6 -1.78 0.37 -5.51
C PHE A 6 -0.90 -0.85 -5.82
N TRP A 7 0.28 -0.64 -6.39
CA TRP A 7 1.25 -1.71 -6.64
C TRP A 7 1.73 -2.39 -5.35
N ALA A 8 2.04 -1.60 -4.31
CA ALA A 8 2.38 -2.15 -3.00
C ALA A 8 1.24 -3.03 -2.45
N MET A 9 -0.02 -2.60 -2.57
CA MET A 9 -1.19 -3.40 -2.16
C MET A 9 -1.34 -4.70 -2.96
N ALA A 10 -1.10 -4.66 -4.27
CA ALA A 10 -1.15 -5.85 -5.13
C ALA A 10 -0.06 -6.85 -4.75
N LEU A 11 1.14 -6.38 -4.41
CA LEU A 11 2.20 -7.25 -3.90
C LEU A 11 1.83 -7.86 -2.54
N ALA A 12 1.25 -7.05 -1.64
CA ALA A 12 0.82 -7.52 -0.33
C ALA A 12 -0.27 -8.60 -0.43
N SER A 13 -1.25 -8.44 -1.34
CA SER A 13 -2.32 -9.43 -1.53
C SER A 13 -1.82 -10.76 -2.11
N LEU A 14 -0.67 -10.76 -2.79
CA LEU A 14 0.02 -11.96 -3.29
C LEU A 14 0.96 -12.58 -2.25
N GLY A 15 0.99 -12.09 -1.00
CA GLY A 15 1.91 -12.55 0.04
C GLY A 15 3.36 -12.09 -0.15
N ARG A 16 3.63 -11.17 -1.08
CA ARG A 16 4.98 -10.65 -1.39
C ARG A 16 5.35 -9.47 -0.49
N GLY A 17 5.28 -9.69 0.82
CA GLY A 17 5.37 -8.63 1.84
C GLY A 17 6.64 -7.77 1.78
N ARG A 18 7.81 -8.38 1.54
CA ARG A 18 9.08 -7.63 1.42
C ARG A 18 9.06 -6.65 0.25
N GLU A 19 8.61 -7.11 -0.92
CA GLU A 19 8.55 -6.28 -2.12
C GLU A 19 7.48 -5.19 -1.99
N ALA A 20 6.37 -5.50 -1.32
CA ALA A 20 5.33 -4.54 -0.99
C ALA A 20 5.87 -3.43 -0.08
N ALA A 21 6.63 -3.77 0.96
CA ALA A 21 7.28 -2.80 1.86
C ALA A 21 8.32 -1.94 1.14
N ASP A 22 9.11 -2.53 0.24
CA ASP A 22 10.07 -1.81 -0.58
C ASP A 22 9.36 -0.81 -1.51
N ALA A 23 8.27 -1.22 -2.17
CA ALA A 23 7.45 -0.38 -3.01
C ALA A 23 6.82 0.79 -2.22
N LEU A 24 6.22 0.48 -1.07
CA LEU A 24 5.63 1.48 -0.17
C LEU A 24 6.66 2.50 0.30
N SER A 25 7.89 2.07 0.61
CA SER A 25 8.98 2.97 0.99
C SER A 25 9.32 3.96 -0.13
N ARG A 26 9.19 3.58 -1.41
CA ARG A 26 9.37 4.52 -2.54
C ARG A 26 8.22 5.51 -2.62
N VAL A 27 6.98 5.04 -2.39
CA VAL A 27 5.79 5.90 -2.34
C VAL A 27 5.90 6.92 -1.22
N ALA A 28 6.37 6.52 -0.03
CA ALA A 28 6.62 7.43 1.09
C ALA A 28 7.57 8.55 0.70
N ARG A 29 8.70 8.20 0.04
CA ARG A 29 9.67 9.20 -0.45
C ARG A 29 9.08 10.19 -1.44
N MET A 30 8.19 9.74 -2.32
CA MET A 30 7.48 10.65 -3.25
C MET A 30 6.48 11.54 -2.51
N ASN A 31 5.69 10.97 -1.60
CA ASN A 31 4.67 11.72 -0.86
C ASN A 31 5.27 12.78 0.07
N CYS A 32 6.43 12.51 0.68
CA CYS A 32 7.08 13.43 1.61
C CYS A 32 7.84 14.59 0.95
N VAL A 33 7.99 14.60 -0.38
CA VAL A 33 8.60 15.73 -1.12
C VAL A 33 7.86 17.02 -0.78
N ASN A 34 8.62 18.08 -0.51
CA ASN A 34 8.10 19.39 -0.08
C ASN A 34 7.23 19.32 1.19
N GLY A 35 7.59 18.45 2.14
CA GLY A 35 6.97 18.41 3.47
C GLY A 35 5.62 17.70 3.49
N TRP A 36 5.55 16.49 2.94
CA TRP A 36 4.29 15.74 2.81
C TRP A 36 3.25 16.49 1.98
N ALA A 37 3.69 17.10 0.88
CA ALA A 37 2.82 17.86 0.01
C ALA A 37 1.83 16.98 -0.78
N PHE A 38 2.08 15.67 -0.87
CA PHE A 38 1.27 14.72 -1.66
C PHE A 38 1.01 15.27 -3.07
N HIS A 39 2.07 15.48 -3.85
CA HIS A 39 1.97 15.95 -5.24
C HIS A 39 1.16 14.98 -6.10
N GLU A 40 0.40 15.51 -7.04
CA GLU A 40 -0.49 14.76 -7.94
C GLU A 40 0.26 13.67 -8.71
N TRP A 41 1.33 14.06 -9.40
CA TRP A 41 2.15 13.14 -10.17
C TRP A 41 3.60 13.60 -10.21
N PHE A 42 4.47 12.73 -10.72
CA PHE A 42 5.90 12.97 -10.83
C PHE A 42 6.32 12.67 -12.25
N HIS A 43 7.22 13.48 -12.80
CA HIS A 43 7.74 13.24 -14.13
C HIS A 43 8.52 11.92 -14.17
N GLY A 44 8.24 11.05 -15.15
CA GLY A 44 8.75 9.67 -15.17
C GLY A 44 10.27 9.53 -15.32
N MET A 45 10.96 10.54 -15.89
CA MET A 45 12.41 10.53 -16.07
C MET A 45 13.15 11.33 -14.98
N THR A 46 12.80 12.62 -14.83
CA THR A 46 13.46 13.54 -13.90
C THR A 46 13.05 13.32 -12.44
N GLY A 47 11.87 12.73 -12.18
CA GLY A 47 11.36 12.59 -10.82
C GLY A 47 10.93 13.91 -10.19
N GLU A 48 10.72 14.97 -10.98
CA GLU A 48 10.23 16.25 -10.47
C GLU A 48 8.75 16.15 -10.07
N PRO A 49 8.34 16.74 -8.93
CA PRO A 49 6.94 16.82 -8.55
C PRO A 49 6.19 17.80 -9.45
N LEU A 50 5.04 17.37 -9.97
CA LEU A 50 4.22 18.16 -10.89
C LEU A 50 2.73 18.04 -10.53
N GLY A 51 1.93 18.93 -11.10
CA GLY A 51 0.51 19.05 -10.80
C GLY A 51 0.25 19.75 -9.46
N MET A 52 -0.91 19.45 -8.86
CA MET A 52 -1.33 20.10 -7.62
C MET A 52 -0.79 19.39 -6.37
N THR A 53 -0.58 20.15 -5.30
CA THR A 53 -0.33 19.61 -3.94
C THR A 53 -1.65 19.24 -3.25
N GLY A 54 -1.58 18.64 -2.06
CA GLY A 54 -2.73 18.38 -1.20
C GLY A 54 -3.64 17.26 -1.74
N GLN A 55 -3.09 16.37 -2.54
CA GLN A 55 -3.87 15.37 -3.24
C GLN A 55 -4.30 14.25 -2.29
N SER A 56 -5.54 14.36 -1.82
CA SER A 56 -6.13 13.46 -0.81
C SER A 56 -6.10 11.99 -1.23
N TRP A 57 -6.33 11.67 -2.50
CA TRP A 57 -6.17 10.32 -3.07
C TRP A 57 -4.76 9.74 -2.94
N ASN A 58 -3.69 10.53 -3.06
CA ASN A 58 -2.31 10.05 -2.84
C ASN A 58 -2.04 9.76 -1.35
N ALA A 59 -2.59 10.60 -0.45
CA ALA A 59 -2.51 10.38 0.99
C ALA A 59 -3.32 9.16 1.43
N ALA A 60 -4.58 9.05 1.01
CA ALA A 60 -5.46 7.92 1.28
C ALA A 60 -4.85 6.62 0.74
N MET A 61 -4.29 6.65 -0.47
CA MET A 61 -3.65 5.48 -1.05
C MET A 61 -2.44 5.02 -0.24
N TYR A 62 -1.62 5.95 0.26
CA TYR A 62 -0.48 5.59 1.10
C TYR A 62 -0.90 4.90 2.40
N ILE A 63 -1.94 5.42 3.06
CA ILE A 63 -2.50 4.81 4.27
C ILE A 63 -3.05 3.42 3.97
N LEU A 64 -3.81 3.25 2.89
CA LEU A 64 -4.32 1.93 2.49
C LEU A 64 -3.18 0.95 2.17
N ALA A 65 -2.14 1.40 1.46
CA ALA A 65 -1.01 0.57 1.12
C ALA A 65 -0.22 0.12 2.36
N GLU A 66 -0.04 0.99 3.34
CA GLU A 66 0.55 0.64 4.64
C GLU A 66 -0.29 -0.41 5.37
N ARG A 67 -1.61 -0.21 5.49
CA ARG A 67 -2.51 -1.18 6.13
C ARG A 67 -2.53 -2.53 5.44
N SER A 68 -2.31 -2.57 4.14
CA SER A 68 -2.26 -3.82 3.38
C SER A 68 -1.10 -4.73 3.75
N LEU A 69 -0.01 -4.18 4.31
CA LEU A 69 1.13 -4.96 4.79
C LEU A 69 0.82 -5.68 6.12
N GLU A 70 -0.05 -5.10 6.94
CA GLU A 70 -0.46 -5.66 8.23
C GLU A 70 -1.61 -6.67 8.07
N ARG A 71 -2.56 -6.35 7.19
CA ARG A 71 -3.76 -7.15 6.98
C ARG A 71 -4.22 -7.08 5.53
N PRO A 72 -4.65 -8.20 4.91
CA PRO A 72 -5.25 -8.19 3.59
C PRO A 72 -6.45 -7.22 3.53
N LEU A 73 -6.40 -6.28 2.58
CA LEU A 73 -7.50 -5.33 2.34
C LEU A 73 -8.56 -5.87 1.38
N PHE A 74 -8.16 -6.79 0.50
CA PHE A 74 -9.08 -7.51 -0.38
C PHE A 74 -9.21 -8.94 0.14
N GLY A 75 -10.44 -9.45 0.21
CA GLY A 75 -10.71 -10.84 0.60
C GLY A 75 -10.08 -11.81 -0.39
N GLY A 76 -9.03 -12.51 0.04
CA GLY A 76 -8.48 -13.75 -0.54
C GLY A 76 -8.39 -14.80 0.59
N PRO A 77 -8.42 -16.11 0.29
CA PRO A 77 -8.93 -17.15 1.18
C PRO A 77 -8.26 -17.05 2.54
N GLY A 78 -9.10 -16.98 3.57
CA GLY A 78 -8.64 -16.79 4.93
C GLY A 78 -7.52 -17.76 5.28
N VAL A 79 -6.65 -17.32 6.17
CA VAL A 79 -6.47 -18.13 7.37
C VAL A 79 -7.88 -18.39 7.89
N ALA A 80 -8.49 -19.51 7.48
CA ALA A 80 -9.76 -19.94 8.03
C ALA A 80 -9.51 -20.07 9.53
N SER A 81 -10.09 -19.16 10.32
CA SER A 81 -10.19 -19.42 11.74
C SER A 81 -11.04 -20.68 11.88
N PRO A 82 -10.55 -21.73 12.56
CA PRO A 82 -11.37 -22.92 12.79
C PRO A 82 -12.66 -22.50 13.51
N PRO A 83 -13.81 -23.09 13.16
CA PRO A 83 -15.06 -22.77 13.84
C PRO A 83 -14.91 -23.09 15.33
N PRO A 84 -15.47 -22.25 16.23
CA PRO A 84 -15.47 -22.54 17.65
C PRO A 84 -16.25 -23.84 17.89
N GLY A 85 -15.54 -24.89 18.33
CA GLY A 85 -16.15 -26.15 18.77
C GLY A 85 -15.73 -27.43 18.03
N SER A 86 -14.79 -27.40 17.08
CA SER A 86 -14.27 -28.65 16.52
C SER A 86 -13.46 -29.42 17.58
N PRO A 87 -13.81 -30.67 17.93
CA PRO A 87 -12.99 -31.49 18.81
C PRO A 87 -11.64 -31.72 18.13
N ARG A 88 -10.55 -31.46 18.84
CA ARG A 88 -9.23 -31.94 18.40
C ARG A 88 -9.30 -33.46 18.43
N GLY A 89 -9.34 -34.07 17.25
CA GLY A 89 -9.45 -35.51 17.08
C GLY A 89 -8.31 -36.25 17.78
N ALA A 90 -8.69 -37.45 18.22
CA ALA A 90 -7.91 -38.57 18.77
C ALA A 90 -6.47 -38.72 18.27
#